data_AF-A0A833G5S8-F1
#
_entry.id   AF-A0A833G5S8-F1
#
_cell.length_a   1.000
_cell.length_b   1.000
_cell.length_c   1.000
_cell.angle_alpha   90.00
_cell.angle_beta   90.00
_cell.angle_gamma   90.00
#
_symmetry.space_group_name_H-M   'P 1'
#
loop_
_entity.id
_entity.type
_entity.pdbx_description
1 polymer ?
#
loop_
_entity_poly.entity_id
_entity_poly.type
_entity_poly.pdbx_seq_one_letter_code
_entity_poly.pdbx_strand_id
1 'polypeptide(L)' 'VSSGIDGWALELNVLWTPVENFAVRGEVVYADFDAPVGVDSSSVSGFVRFSRFF' A
#
# COMPACT_ATOMS: atom_id res chain seq x y z
N VAL A 1 -14.99 -26.53 1.78
CA VAL A 1 -13.98 -26.55 0.69
C VAL A 1 -13.11 -25.31 0.89
N SER A 2 -11.80 -25.47 1.10
CA SER A 2 -10.84 -24.34 1.14
C SER A 2 -10.40 -24.05 -0.30
N SER A 3 -10.35 -22.77 -0.69
CA SER A 3 -9.92 -22.37 -2.04
C SER A 3 -8.42 -22.54 -2.27
N GLY A 4 -7.62 -22.69 -1.20
CA GLY A 4 -6.16 -22.76 -1.28
C GLY A 4 -5.49 -21.44 -1.71
N ILE A 5 -6.24 -20.34 -1.69
CA ILE A 5 -5.71 -18.99 -1.92
C ILE A 5 -5.33 -18.42 -0.57
N ASP A 6 -4.09 -17.98 -0.42
CA ASP A 6 -3.64 -17.19 0.71
C ASP A 6 -2.90 -15.92 0.24
N GLY A 7 -2.72 -14.98 1.16
CA GLY A 7 -2.01 -13.76 0.83
C GLY A 7 -1.87 -12.86 2.03
N TRP A 8 -0.84 -12.02 1.98
CA TRP A 8 -0.56 -11.04 3.00
C TRP A 8 -0.14 -9.73 2.35
N ALA A 9 -0.34 -8.64 3.08
CA ALA A 9 0.11 -7.33 2.66
C ALA A 9 0.76 -6.59 3.82
N LEU A 10 1.72 -5.75 3.48
CA LEU A 10 2.37 -4.82 4.38
C LEU A 10 2.22 -3.41 3.83
N GLU A 11 1.71 -2.53 4.69
CA GLU A 11 1.43 -1.15 4.35
C GLU A 11 2.27 -0.21 5.24
N LEU A 12 2.97 0.71 4.60
CA LEU A 12 3.71 1.78 5.27
C LEU A 12 3.16 3.13 4.84
N ASN A 13 2.78 3.92 5.83
CA ASN A 13 2.17 5.23 5.65
C ASN A 13 2.96 6.29 6.42
N VAL A 14 3.23 7.42 5.77
CA VAL A 14 3.86 8.60 6.39
C VAL A 14 3.00 9.82 6.12
N LEU A 15 2.73 10.59 7.17
CA LEU A 15 2.10 11.90 7.10
C LEU A 15 3.07 12.96 7.64
N TRP A 16 3.37 13.95 6.82
CA TRP A 16 4.22 15.08 7.18
C TRP A 16 3.49 16.40 6.94
N THR A 17 3.45 17.25 7.97
CA THR A 17 2.83 18.57 7.93
C THR A 17 3.91 19.65 8.15
N PRO A 18 4.66 20.04 7.10
CA PRO A 18 5.80 20.94 7.27
C PRO A 18 5.40 22.38 7.59
N VAL A 19 4.22 22.81 7.13
CA VAL A 19 3.67 24.14 7.36
C VAL A 19 2.17 24.04 7.58
N GLU A 20 1.58 25.10 8.13
CA GLU A 20 0.14 25.19 8.31
C GLU A 20 -0.58 25.03 6.96
N ASN A 21 -1.71 24.32 7.00
CA ASN A 21 -2.58 24.13 5.84
C ASN A 21 -1.90 23.41 4.65
N PHE A 22 -0.88 22.59 4.92
CA PHE A 22 -0.25 21.74 3.92
C PHE A 22 0.17 20.39 4.51
N ALA A 23 -0.08 19.31 3.76
CA ALA A 23 0.31 17.96 4.12
C ALA A 23 0.92 17.22 2.94
N VAL A 24 1.97 16.45 3.23
CA VAL A 24 2.59 15.47 2.34
C VAL A 24 2.29 14.09 2.91
N ARG A 25 1.62 13.25 2.14
CA ARG A 25 1.37 11.85 2.48
C ARG A 25 2.11 10.93 1.52
N GLY A 26 2.93 10.04 2.07
CA GLY A 26 3.53 8.93 1.33
C GLY A 26 2.88 7.61 1.75
N GLU A 27 2.67 6.73 0.79
CA GLU A 27 2.15 5.39 1.00
C GLU A 27 2.93 4.40 0.13
N VAL A 28 3.31 3.26 0.72
CA VAL A 28 3.89 2.12 0.01
C VAL A 28 3.22 0.85 0.53
N VAL A 29 2.78 0.01 -0.39
CA VAL A 29 2.14 -1.27 -0.12
C VAL A 29 2.89 -2.37 -0.85
N TYR A 30 3.30 -3.38 -0.10
CA TYR A 30 3.70 -4.68 -0.63
C TYR A 30 2.55 -5.65 -0.43
N ALA A 31 2.15 -6.36 -1.48
CA ALA A 31 1.13 -7.39 -1.40
C ALA A 31 1.64 -8.65 -2.08
N ASP A 32 1.35 -9.78 -1.47
CA ASP A 32 1.75 -11.11 -1.87
C ASP A 32 0.54 -12.03 -1.84
N PHE A 33 0.30 -12.73 -2.93
CA PHE A 33 -0.83 -13.62 -3.10
C PHE A 33 -0.35 -14.93 -3.69
N ASP A 34 -0.64 -16.01 -2.97
CA ASP A 34 -0.38 -17.39 -3.39
C ASP A 34 -1.69 -18.03 -3.83
N ALA A 35 -1.69 -18.56 -5.05
CA ALA A 35 -2.83 -19.27 -5.61
C ALA A 35 -2.45 -20.71 -5.98
N PRO A 36 -3.39 -21.67 -5.85
CA PRO A 36 -3.16 -23.01 -6.35
C PRO A 36 -2.87 -22.93 -7.85
N VAL A 37 -1.93 -23.75 -8.32
CA VAL A 37 -1.40 -23.79 -9.71
C VAL A 37 -0.21 -22.84 -10.00
N GLY A 38 0.53 -22.42 -8.96
CA GLY A 38 1.86 -21.80 -9.13
C GLY A 38 1.82 -20.39 -9.71
N VAL A 39 0.71 -19.69 -9.45
CA VAL A 39 0.55 -18.28 -9.80
C VAL A 39 0.78 -17.48 -8.52
N ASP A 40 2.05 -17.37 -8.14
CA ASP A 40 2.45 -16.51 -7.02
C ASP A 40 2.62 -15.09 -7.60
N SER A 41 1.90 -14.13 -7.03
CA SER A 41 1.94 -12.75 -7.49
C SER A 41 2.24 -11.81 -6.35
N SER A 42 3.45 -11.26 -6.40
CA SER A 42 3.86 -10.19 -5.51
C SER A 42 3.84 -8.85 -6.27
N SER A 43 3.42 -7.78 -5.59
CA SER A 43 3.40 -6.44 -6.16
C SER A 43 3.82 -5.39 -5.13
N VAL A 44 4.50 -4.36 -5.62
CA VAL A 44 4.80 -3.13 -4.87
C VAL A 44 4.06 -1.99 -5.54
N SER A 45 3.27 -1.25 -4.77
CA SER A 45 2.57 -0.06 -5.22
C SER A 45 2.67 1.05 -4.20
N GLY A 46 2.43 2.30 -4.62
CA GLY A 46 2.51 3.43 -3.70
C GLY A 46 2.23 4.76 -4.38
N PHE A 47 2.13 5.80 -3.56
CA PHE A 47 1.96 7.17 -4.03
C PHE A 47 2.59 8.19 -3.10
N VAL A 48 2.81 9.40 -3.64
CA VAL A 48 3.02 10.62 -2.88
C VAL A 48 1.88 11.57 -3.20
N ARG A 49 1.24 12.11 -2.15
CA ARG A 49 0.11 13.03 -2.27
C ARG A 49 0.42 14.32 -1.55
N PHE A 50 0.18 15.42 -2.26
CA PHE A 50 0.25 16.77 -1.72
C PHE A 50 -1.18 17.28 -1.48
N SER A 51 -1.44 17.86 -0.32
CA SER A 51 -2.74 18.43 0.03
C SER A 51 -2.56 19.82 0.63
N ARG A 52 -3.29 20.79 0.07
CA ARG A 52 -3.35 22.17 0.55
C ARG A 52 -4.77 22.44 1.05
N PHE A 53 -4.87 23.02 2.25
CA PHE A 53 -6.13 23.43 2.86
C PHE A 53 -6.27 24.97 2.75
N PHE A 54 -7.51 25.48 2.71
CA PHE A 54 -7.80 26.90 2.53
C PHE A 54 -8.64 27.43 3.68
#